data_AF-A0A146KD12-F1
#
_entry.id   AF-A0A146KD12-F1
#
_cell.length_a   1.000
_cell.length_b   1.000
_cell.length_c   1.000
_cell.angle_alpha   90.00
_cell.angle_beta   90.00
_cell.angle_gamma   90.00
#
_symmetry.space_group_name_H-M   'P 1'
#
loop_
_entity.id
_entity.type
_entity.pdbx_description
1 polymer ?
#
loop_
_entity_poly.entity_id
_entity_poly.type
_entity_poly.pdbx_seq_one_letter_code
_entity_poly.pdbx_strand_id
1 'polypeptide(L)'
;DEAKKHLVNAFRISRDHLVQISLQLTDKFQSVPNFCVLHAPYEADAQVCFLNKQKLIDLIITNDSDILLYYPTQVLFKFDPSTMLGDYVQQSDILTGIFAGLSLQQFRKICILSGCDYIESFKGVGLKTALKCLKQNDFDLQKTVSQIGKTHKNVYETENVYLQNFLKAEQCFQFQVVFNPKSSKMQNFELAKEEMPLCGQILADCEDVWFGSEAAKQKLAQFVANTDKVE
;
A
#
# COMPACT_ATOMS: atom_id res chain seq x y z
N ASP A 1 -32.14 6.35 -13.12
CA ASP A 1 -30.69 6.58 -13.07
C ASP A 1 -30.14 6.90 -11.69
N GLU A 2 -30.84 7.71 -10.89
CA GLU A 2 -30.44 8.02 -9.50
C GLU A 2 -30.44 6.79 -8.58
N ALA A 3 -31.47 5.94 -8.66
CA ALA A 3 -31.50 4.66 -7.93
C ALA A 3 -30.33 3.72 -8.28
N LYS A 4 -29.87 3.72 -9.55
CA LYS A 4 -28.70 2.94 -9.97
C LYS A 4 -27.40 3.52 -9.38
N LYS A 5 -27.25 4.84 -9.35
CA LYS A 5 -26.11 5.50 -8.68
C LYS A 5 -26.05 5.16 -7.18
N HIS A 6 -27.19 5.20 -6.50
CA HIS A 6 -27.26 4.80 -5.09
C HIS A 6 -26.98 3.32 -4.87
N LEU A 7 -27.45 2.44 -5.77
CA LEU A 7 -27.15 1.01 -5.72
C LEU A 7 -25.64 0.72 -5.88
N VAL A 8 -24.97 1.38 -6.83
CA VAL A 8 -23.52 1.23 -7.04
C VAL A 8 -22.75 1.69 -5.79
N ASN A 9 -23.14 2.81 -5.19
CA ASN A 9 -22.50 3.31 -3.96
C ASN A 9 -22.84 2.48 -2.71
N ALA A 10 -23.92 1.70 -2.73
CA ALA A 10 -24.32 0.82 -1.64
C ALA A 10 -23.71 -0.59 -1.75
N PHE A 11 -23.14 -0.93 -2.91
CA PHE A 11 -22.52 -2.23 -3.12
C PHE A 11 -21.25 -2.34 -2.28
N ARG A 12 -21.25 -3.27 -1.33
CA ARG A 12 -20.07 -3.63 -0.54
C ARG A 12 -19.72 -5.08 -0.83
N ILE A 13 -18.48 -5.31 -1.21
CA ILE A 13 -17.95 -6.66 -1.36
C ILE A 13 -17.77 -7.22 0.06
N SER A 14 -18.48 -8.30 0.38
CA SER A 14 -18.32 -9.01 1.65
C SER A 14 -17.07 -9.90 1.62
N ARG A 15 -16.65 -10.39 2.78
CA ARG A 15 -15.55 -11.36 2.86
C ARG A 15 -15.85 -12.61 2.04
N ASP A 16 -17.08 -13.12 2.08
CA ASP A 16 -17.48 -14.30 1.31
C ASP A 16 -17.41 -14.04 -0.19
N HIS A 17 -17.84 -12.84 -0.64
CA HIS A 17 -17.67 -12.43 -2.04
C HIS A 17 -16.18 -12.38 -2.43
N LEU A 18 -15.31 -11.82 -1.58
CA LEU A 18 -13.86 -11.78 -1.84
C LEU A 18 -13.26 -13.18 -1.98
N VAL A 19 -13.62 -14.11 -1.09
CA VAL A 19 -13.15 -15.52 -1.16
C VAL A 19 -13.61 -16.17 -2.47
N GLN A 20 -14.87 -16.00 -2.84
CA GLN A 20 -15.40 -16.56 -4.09
C GLN A 20 -14.73 -15.96 -5.33
N ILE A 21 -14.56 -14.64 -5.38
CA ILE A 21 -13.86 -13.94 -6.46
C ILE A 21 -12.40 -14.42 -6.54
N SER A 22 -11.72 -14.49 -5.40
CA SER A 22 -10.33 -14.95 -5.29
C SER A 22 -10.14 -16.36 -5.86
N LEU A 23 -11.00 -17.31 -5.49
CA LEU A 23 -10.97 -18.67 -5.99
C LEU A 23 -11.24 -18.72 -7.50
N GLN A 24 -12.29 -18.05 -7.98
CA GLN A 24 -12.64 -18.02 -9.40
C GLN A 24 -11.54 -17.39 -10.27
N LEU A 25 -10.91 -16.31 -9.80
CA LEU A 25 -9.78 -15.69 -10.49
C LEU A 25 -8.59 -16.64 -10.51
N THR A 26 -8.27 -17.27 -9.38
CA THR A 26 -7.17 -18.25 -9.28
C THR A 26 -7.38 -19.38 -10.28
N ASP A 27 -8.56 -20.01 -10.29
CA ASP A 27 -8.89 -21.11 -11.21
C ASP A 27 -8.81 -20.67 -12.68
N LYS A 28 -9.40 -19.51 -13.01
CA LYS A 28 -9.40 -18.99 -14.37
C LYS A 28 -7.98 -18.76 -14.89
N PHE A 29 -7.15 -18.10 -14.08
CA PHE A 29 -5.79 -17.73 -14.47
C PHE A 29 -4.76 -18.85 -14.27
N GLN A 30 -5.09 -19.91 -13.53
CA GLN A 30 -4.26 -21.10 -13.42
C GLN A 30 -4.08 -21.79 -14.78
N SER A 31 -5.02 -21.66 -15.70
CA SER A 31 -4.88 -22.18 -17.07
C SER A 31 -4.02 -21.33 -18.00
N VAL A 32 -3.77 -20.06 -17.65
CA VAL A 32 -3.05 -19.11 -18.52
C VAL A 32 -1.54 -19.30 -18.37
N PRO A 33 -0.79 -19.53 -19.47
CA PRO A 33 0.67 -19.67 -19.40
C PRO A 33 1.30 -18.35 -18.96
N ASN A 34 2.39 -18.43 -18.18
CA ASN A 34 3.14 -17.27 -17.67
C ASN A 34 2.32 -16.30 -16.80
N PHE A 35 1.18 -16.74 -16.26
CA PHE A 35 0.38 -15.95 -15.32
C PHE A 35 0.35 -16.63 -13.95
N CYS A 36 0.65 -15.87 -12.91
CA CYS A 36 0.64 -16.31 -11.52
C CYS A 36 -0.28 -15.41 -10.69
N VAL A 37 -1.05 -16.02 -9.79
CA VAL A 37 -1.86 -15.31 -8.80
C VAL A 37 -1.22 -15.49 -7.44
N LEU A 38 -1.04 -14.40 -6.71
CA LEU A 38 -0.58 -14.39 -5.32
C LEU A 38 -1.61 -13.65 -4.49
N HIS A 39 -2.07 -14.27 -3.40
CA HIS A 39 -2.95 -13.63 -2.42
C HIS A 39 -2.11 -12.97 -1.35
N ALA A 40 -2.19 -11.64 -1.24
CA ALA A 40 -1.55 -10.90 -0.17
C ALA A 40 -2.18 -11.27 1.19
N PRO A 41 -1.39 -11.38 2.27
CA PRO A 41 -1.93 -11.68 3.59
C PRO A 41 -2.81 -10.55 4.15
N TYR A 42 -2.51 -9.31 3.75
CA TYR A 42 -3.25 -8.10 4.12
C TYR A 42 -3.43 -7.23 2.86
N GLU A 43 -2.81 -6.06 2.79
CA GLU A 43 -2.95 -5.19 1.61
C GLU A 43 -2.08 -5.63 0.45
N ALA A 44 -2.70 -5.61 -0.74
CA ALA A 44 -2.01 -5.88 -1.99
C ALA A 44 -0.90 -4.85 -2.24
N ASP A 45 -1.10 -3.58 -1.88
CA ASP A 45 -0.15 -2.48 -2.08
C ASP A 45 1.20 -2.76 -1.41
N ALA A 46 1.18 -3.13 -0.12
CA ALA A 46 2.38 -3.55 0.59
C ALA A 46 3.02 -4.78 -0.06
N GLN A 47 2.21 -5.77 -0.45
CA GLN A 47 2.69 -7.01 -1.05
C GLN A 47 3.41 -6.77 -2.40
N VAL A 48 2.81 -6.01 -3.32
CA VAL A 48 3.41 -5.75 -4.63
C VAL A 48 4.63 -4.84 -4.52
N CYS A 49 4.61 -3.85 -3.61
CA CYS A 49 5.79 -3.04 -3.33
C CYS A 49 6.92 -3.88 -2.73
N PHE A 50 6.60 -4.87 -1.88
CA PHE A 50 7.60 -5.78 -1.35
C PHE A 50 8.26 -6.58 -2.48
N LEU A 51 7.46 -7.15 -3.39
CA LEU A 51 7.98 -7.87 -4.55
C LEU A 51 8.87 -6.97 -5.43
N ASN A 52 8.45 -5.72 -5.66
CA ASN A 52 9.23 -4.76 -6.45
C ASN A 52 10.56 -4.42 -5.78
N LYS A 53 10.57 -4.21 -4.46
CA LYS A 53 11.77 -3.95 -3.67
C LYS A 53 12.72 -5.15 -3.64
N GLN A 54 12.18 -6.38 -3.63
CA GLN A 54 12.96 -7.62 -3.75
C GLN A 54 13.39 -7.93 -5.19
N LYS A 55 13.11 -7.03 -6.16
CA LYS A 55 13.40 -7.21 -7.59
C LYS A 55 12.77 -8.47 -8.19
N LEU A 56 11.62 -8.89 -7.64
CA LEU A 56 10.82 -9.98 -8.20
C LEU A 56 9.89 -9.50 -9.32
N ILE A 57 9.52 -8.21 -9.30
CA ILE A 57 8.73 -7.58 -10.35
C ILE A 57 9.35 -6.25 -10.77
N ASP A 58 9.24 -5.90 -12.05
CA ASP A 58 9.79 -4.65 -12.59
C ASP A 58 8.83 -3.47 -12.47
N LEU A 59 7.54 -3.72 -12.70
CA LEU A 59 6.51 -2.68 -12.83
C LEU A 59 5.25 -3.06 -12.05
N ILE A 60 4.73 -2.10 -11.28
CA ILE A 60 3.43 -2.21 -10.62
C ILE A 60 2.39 -1.48 -11.47
N ILE A 61 1.23 -2.10 -11.69
CA ILE A 61 0.09 -1.46 -12.35
C ILE A 61 -1.02 -1.33 -11.31
N THR A 62 -1.42 -0.10 -11.00
CA THR A 62 -2.50 0.18 -10.04
C THR A 62 -3.15 1.53 -10.33
N ASN A 63 -4.37 1.74 -9.85
CA ASN A 63 -5.01 3.06 -9.82
C ASN A 63 -4.96 3.69 -8.42
N ASP A 64 -4.50 2.94 -7.42
CA ASP A 64 -4.41 3.41 -6.05
C ASP A 64 -3.10 4.17 -5.82
N SER A 65 -3.21 5.44 -5.45
CA SER A 65 -2.06 6.30 -5.21
C SER A 65 -1.35 6.01 -3.88
N ASP A 66 -1.99 5.31 -2.95
CA ASP A 66 -1.40 4.99 -1.64
C ASP A 66 -0.17 4.09 -1.78
N ILE A 67 -0.06 3.37 -2.90
CA ILE A 67 1.14 2.66 -3.32
C ILE A 67 2.43 3.52 -3.21
N LEU A 68 2.34 4.84 -3.45
CA LEU A 68 3.50 5.74 -3.41
C LEU A 68 4.10 5.89 -2.00
N LEU A 69 3.34 5.60 -0.94
CA LEU A 69 3.80 5.66 0.45
C LEU A 69 4.70 4.47 0.83
N TYR A 70 4.72 3.41 0.01
CA TYR A 70 5.64 2.27 0.11
C TYR A 70 6.91 2.45 -0.75
N TYR A 71 7.04 3.57 -1.45
CA TYR A 71 8.19 3.95 -2.28
C TYR A 71 8.53 2.93 -3.39
N PRO A 72 7.59 2.60 -4.27
CA PRO A 72 7.83 1.69 -5.40
C PRO A 72 8.89 2.25 -6.34
N THR A 73 9.64 1.37 -6.99
CA THR A 73 10.67 1.75 -7.97
C THR A 73 10.02 2.32 -9.24
N GLN A 74 8.98 1.65 -9.74
CA GLN A 74 8.25 2.01 -10.96
C GLN A 74 6.78 1.62 -10.85
N VAL A 75 5.89 2.55 -11.20
CA VAL A 75 4.43 2.33 -11.22
C VAL A 75 3.84 2.87 -12.52
N LEU A 76 2.84 2.19 -13.05
CA LEU A 76 2.00 2.66 -14.16
C LEU A 76 0.57 2.85 -13.67
N PHE A 77 0.15 4.11 -13.58
CA PHE A 77 -1.22 4.46 -13.19
C PHE A 77 -2.13 4.59 -14.40
N LYS A 78 -3.44 4.40 -14.20
CA LYS A 78 -4.49 4.61 -15.21
C LYS A 78 -4.21 3.90 -16.53
N PHE A 79 -3.62 2.71 -16.46
CA PHE A 79 -3.35 1.92 -17.64
C PHE A 79 -4.65 1.53 -18.34
N ASP A 80 -4.76 1.91 -19.61
CA ASP A 80 -5.87 1.56 -20.48
C ASP A 80 -5.41 0.53 -21.52
N PRO A 81 -5.86 -0.73 -21.42
CA PRO A 81 -5.47 -1.79 -22.36
C PRO A 81 -5.91 -1.54 -23.82
N SER A 82 -6.90 -0.67 -24.05
CA SER A 82 -7.39 -0.38 -25.41
C SER A 82 -6.50 0.61 -26.16
N THR A 83 -5.91 1.57 -25.44
CA THR A 83 -5.00 2.58 -25.98
C THR A 83 -3.54 2.25 -25.73
N MET A 84 -3.26 1.31 -24.82
CA MET A 84 -1.92 0.96 -24.34
C MET A 84 -1.19 2.16 -23.70
N LEU A 85 -1.96 3.11 -23.15
CA LEU A 85 -1.44 4.31 -22.49
C LEU A 85 -1.63 4.21 -20.96
N GLY A 86 -0.77 4.90 -20.23
CA GLY A 86 -0.85 5.07 -18.77
C GLY A 86 0.15 6.11 -18.28
N ASP A 87 -0.04 6.56 -17.05
CA ASP A 87 0.81 7.54 -16.36
C ASP A 87 1.96 6.78 -15.68
N TYR A 88 3.14 6.77 -16.31
CA TYR A 88 4.33 6.12 -15.77
C TYR A 88 5.05 7.03 -14.76
N VAL A 89 5.36 6.48 -13.59
CA VAL A 89 5.98 7.18 -12.47
C VAL A 89 7.13 6.35 -11.91
N GLN A 90 8.33 6.92 -11.89
CA GLN A 90 9.49 6.36 -11.19
C GLN A 90 9.58 6.89 -9.76
N GLN A 91 10.31 6.18 -8.91
CA GLN A 91 10.53 6.62 -7.52
C GLN A 91 11.11 8.05 -7.43
N SER A 92 12.01 8.42 -8.35
CA SER A 92 12.59 9.76 -8.41
C SER A 92 11.56 10.85 -8.69
N ASP A 93 10.49 10.52 -9.42
CA ASP A 93 9.45 11.48 -9.80
C ASP A 93 8.61 11.91 -8.59
N ILE A 94 8.53 11.08 -7.54
CA ILE A 94 7.84 11.38 -6.27
C ILE A 94 8.42 12.66 -5.63
N LEU A 95 9.73 12.86 -5.73
CA LEU A 95 10.45 13.96 -5.09
C LEU A 95 10.67 15.15 -6.04
N THR A 96 9.77 15.34 -7.00
CA THR A 96 9.80 16.48 -7.93
C THR A 96 8.75 17.54 -7.58
N GLY A 97 8.74 18.66 -8.30
CA GLY A 97 7.75 19.72 -8.13
C GLY A 97 7.70 20.29 -6.71
N ILE A 98 6.53 20.28 -6.07
CA ILE A 98 6.36 20.82 -4.70
C ILE A 98 7.09 20.00 -3.62
N PHE A 99 7.48 18.77 -3.93
CA PHE A 99 8.20 17.85 -3.05
C PHE A 99 9.70 17.82 -3.33
N ALA A 100 10.20 18.69 -4.21
CA ALA A 100 11.63 18.84 -4.48
C ALA A 100 12.44 19.12 -3.21
N GLY A 101 13.55 18.39 -3.06
CA GLY A 101 14.47 18.50 -1.92
C GLY A 101 14.01 17.80 -0.64
N LEU A 102 12.91 17.04 -0.68
CA LEU A 102 12.45 16.23 0.45
C LEU A 102 13.02 14.82 0.41
N SER A 103 13.02 14.14 1.55
CA SER A 103 13.20 12.69 1.61
C SER A 103 11.87 11.96 1.41
N LEU A 104 11.93 10.69 1.00
CA LEU A 104 10.75 9.83 0.89
C LEU A 104 9.98 9.73 2.22
N GLN A 105 10.69 9.68 3.36
CA GLN A 105 10.08 9.69 4.70
C GLN A 105 9.31 10.98 4.97
N GLN A 106 9.85 12.14 4.56
CA GLN A 106 9.17 13.42 4.67
C GLN A 106 7.92 13.45 3.77
N PHE A 107 8.02 12.93 2.55
CA PHE A 107 6.88 12.78 1.64
C PHE A 107 5.76 11.95 2.26
N ARG A 108 6.06 10.77 2.82
CA ARG A 108 5.06 9.94 3.51
C ARG A 108 4.42 10.67 4.68
N LYS A 109 5.19 11.41 5.50
CA LYS A 109 4.62 12.22 6.59
C LYS A 109 3.62 13.26 6.09
N ILE A 110 3.91 13.89 4.95
CA ILE A 110 2.99 14.86 4.32
C ILE A 110 1.69 14.18 3.90
N CYS A 111 1.78 13.00 3.28
CA CYS A 111 0.63 12.24 2.82
C CYS A 111 -0.25 11.76 4.00
N ILE A 112 0.35 11.20 5.04
CA ILE A 112 -0.37 10.78 6.25
C ILE A 112 -1.06 11.98 6.93
N LEU A 113 -0.38 13.14 7.03
CA LEU A 113 -1.01 14.36 7.58
C LEU A 113 -2.17 14.89 6.73
N SER A 114 -2.12 14.69 5.41
CA SER A 114 -3.21 15.06 4.51
C SER A 114 -4.39 14.09 4.53
N GLY A 115 -4.24 12.98 5.24
CA GLY A 115 -5.23 11.92 5.38
C GLY A 115 -4.97 10.77 4.41
N CYS A 116 -5.16 9.55 4.91
CA CYS A 116 -5.10 8.30 4.16
C CYS A 116 -6.07 7.28 4.78
N ASP A 117 -6.10 6.05 4.29
CA ASP A 117 -7.03 5.03 4.76
C ASP A 117 -6.88 4.67 6.26
N TYR A 118 -5.71 4.92 6.85
CA TYR A 118 -5.45 4.63 8.27
C TYR A 118 -5.79 5.78 9.22
N ILE A 119 -5.86 7.02 8.73
CA ILE A 119 -6.04 8.21 9.56
C ILE A 119 -6.74 9.33 8.79
N GLU A 120 -7.78 9.89 9.40
CA GLU A 120 -8.47 11.06 8.87
C GLU A 120 -7.64 12.33 9.13
N SER A 121 -7.57 13.24 8.17
CA SER A 121 -6.88 14.52 8.35
C SER A 121 -7.67 15.51 9.20
N PHE A 122 -6.97 16.55 9.67
CA PHE A 122 -7.64 17.73 10.20
C PHE A 122 -8.53 18.37 9.13
N LYS A 123 -9.67 18.93 9.53
CA LYS A 123 -10.62 19.50 8.57
C LYS A 123 -9.97 20.63 7.75
N GLY A 124 -9.94 20.46 6.43
CA GLY A 124 -9.34 21.42 5.50
C GLY A 124 -7.82 21.33 5.37
N VAL A 125 -7.19 20.28 5.92
CA VAL A 125 -5.75 20.02 5.74
C VAL A 125 -5.57 19.01 4.60
N GLY A 126 -5.02 19.48 3.48
CA GLY A 126 -4.55 18.65 2.38
C GLY A 126 -3.03 18.74 2.19
N LEU A 127 -2.51 18.12 1.13
CA LEU A 127 -1.06 18.01 0.84
C LEU A 127 -0.29 19.34 0.95
N LYS A 128 -0.82 20.41 0.34
CA LYS A 128 -0.15 21.74 0.36
C LYS A 128 -0.06 22.33 1.77
N THR A 129 -1.12 22.19 2.56
CA THR A 129 -1.15 22.69 3.94
C THR A 129 -0.23 21.86 4.83
N ALA A 130 -0.32 20.52 4.74
CA ALA A 130 0.55 19.61 5.46
C ALA A 130 2.04 19.87 5.17
N LEU A 131 2.40 20.00 3.89
CA LEU A 131 3.75 20.35 3.45
C LEU A 131 4.23 21.68 4.03
N LYS A 132 3.40 22.72 3.96
CA LYS A 132 3.74 24.05 4.50
C LYS A 132 4.00 23.99 6.01
N CYS A 133 3.10 23.37 6.77
CA CYS A 133 3.21 23.28 8.22
C CYS A 133 4.42 22.43 8.65
N LEU A 134 4.68 21.30 7.97
CA LEU A 134 5.87 20.49 8.24
C LEU A 134 7.15 21.27 7.96
N LYS A 135 7.25 21.98 6.82
CA LYS A 135 8.43 22.80 6.49
C LYS A 135 8.65 23.93 7.50
N GLN A 136 7.59 24.55 8.03
CA GLN A 136 7.69 25.62 9.03
C GLN A 136 8.17 25.13 10.41
N ASN A 137 8.04 23.83 10.69
CA ASN A 137 8.44 23.23 11.96
C ASN A 137 9.61 22.24 11.79
N ASP A 138 10.41 22.36 10.74
CA ASP A 138 11.56 21.47 10.50
C ASP A 138 11.19 19.97 10.51
N PHE A 139 10.00 19.64 10.03
CA PHE A 139 9.42 18.28 10.03
C PHE A 139 9.23 17.65 11.42
N ASP A 140 9.21 18.47 12.48
CA ASP A 140 8.79 18.07 13.83
C ASP A 140 7.27 17.85 13.86
N LEU A 141 6.86 16.60 14.05
CA LEU A 141 5.46 16.20 13.99
C LEU A 141 4.64 16.82 15.13
N GLN A 142 5.17 16.87 16.35
CA GLN A 142 4.42 17.38 17.51
C GLN A 142 4.14 18.87 17.34
N LYS A 143 5.18 19.66 17.00
CA LYS A 143 5.01 21.10 16.73
C LYS A 143 4.06 21.36 15.57
N THR A 144 4.16 20.55 14.51
CA THR A 144 3.29 20.64 13.34
C THR A 144 1.83 20.41 13.72
N VAL A 145 1.53 19.33 14.44
CA VAL A 145 0.16 19.00 14.86
C VAL A 145 -0.40 20.09 15.78
N SER A 146 0.38 20.59 16.74
CA SER A 146 -0.06 21.68 17.61
C SER A 146 -0.23 23.02 16.88
N GLN A 147 0.53 23.29 15.81
CA GLN A 147 0.28 24.45 14.96
C GLN A 147 -1.02 24.28 14.16
N ILE A 148 -1.24 23.10 13.57
CA ILE A 148 -2.44 22.80 12.79
C ILE A 148 -3.68 22.87 13.69
N GLY A 149 -3.65 22.31 14.90
CA GLY A 149 -4.76 22.31 15.85
C GLY A 149 -5.25 23.70 16.28
N LYS A 150 -4.39 24.73 16.18
CA LYS A 150 -4.78 26.14 16.42
C LYS A 150 -5.63 26.74 15.31
N THR A 151 -5.53 26.22 14.08
CA THR A 151 -6.11 26.84 12.88
C THR A 151 -7.12 25.94 12.17
N HIS A 152 -7.03 24.63 12.38
CA HIS A 152 -7.90 23.62 11.80
C HIS A 152 -8.54 22.77 12.88
N LYS A 153 -9.79 22.34 12.65
CA LYS A 153 -10.51 21.48 13.59
C LYS A 153 -9.95 20.06 13.56
N ASN A 154 -9.50 19.58 14.73
CA ASN A 154 -9.18 18.16 14.93
C ASN A 154 -10.47 17.33 14.85
N VAL A 155 -10.40 16.20 14.15
CA VAL A 155 -11.49 15.22 14.05
C VAL A 155 -11.48 14.24 15.23
N TYR A 156 -10.35 14.13 15.93
CA TYR A 156 -10.19 13.34 17.15
C TYR A 156 -10.32 14.21 18.41
N GLU A 157 -10.49 13.56 19.56
CA GLU A 157 -10.69 14.21 20.86
C GLU A 157 -9.55 15.13 21.28
N THR A 158 -8.30 14.73 21.01
CA THR A 158 -7.10 15.52 21.36
C THR A 158 -6.00 15.39 20.31
N GLU A 159 -5.06 16.35 20.31
CA GLU A 159 -3.84 16.30 19.49
C GLU A 159 -2.99 15.05 19.80
N ASN A 160 -2.93 14.64 21.07
CA ASN A 160 -2.21 13.43 21.47
C ASN A 160 -2.82 12.17 20.85
N VAL A 161 -4.16 12.06 20.81
CA VAL A 161 -4.83 10.94 20.13
C VAL A 161 -4.52 10.93 18.64
N TYR A 162 -4.52 12.10 18.00
CA TYR A 162 -4.12 12.22 16.59
C TYR A 162 -2.67 11.74 16.37
N LEU A 163 -1.73 12.21 17.20
CA LEU A 163 -0.32 11.81 17.13
C LEU A 163 -0.14 10.30 17.26
N GLN A 164 -0.85 9.65 18.19
CA GLN A 164 -0.80 8.20 18.33
C GLN A 164 -1.34 7.49 17.09
N ASN A 165 -2.45 7.95 16.52
CA ASN A 165 -2.98 7.37 15.28
C ASN A 165 -2.06 7.63 14.08
N PHE A 166 -1.38 8.77 14.03
CA PHE A 166 -0.39 9.07 13.01
C PHE A 166 0.76 8.07 13.06
N LEU A 167 1.30 7.80 14.26
CA LEU A 167 2.37 6.82 14.45
C LEU A 167 1.92 5.41 14.04
N LYS A 168 0.68 5.03 14.35
CA LYS A 168 0.11 3.75 13.90
C LYS A 168 0.02 3.68 12.38
N ALA A 169 -0.48 4.73 11.72
CA ALA A 169 -0.53 4.79 10.25
C ALA A 169 0.88 4.69 9.63
N GLU A 170 1.85 5.39 10.21
CA GLU A 170 3.25 5.31 9.77
C GLU A 170 3.85 3.91 9.96
N GLN A 171 3.47 3.21 11.04
CA GLN A 171 3.85 1.82 11.26
C GLN A 171 3.19 0.87 10.26
N CYS A 172 1.91 1.06 9.92
CA CYS A 172 1.22 0.25 8.90
C CYS A 172 1.98 0.30 7.57
N PHE A 173 2.29 1.49 7.05
CA PHE A 173 3.06 1.62 5.79
C PHE A 173 4.49 1.03 5.85
N GLN A 174 5.07 0.89 7.03
CA GLN A 174 6.44 0.38 7.18
C GLN A 174 6.49 -1.11 7.47
N PHE A 175 5.57 -1.62 8.26
CA PHE A 175 5.69 -2.94 8.88
C PHE A 175 4.50 -3.84 8.56
N GLN A 176 3.65 -3.49 7.60
CA GLN A 176 2.57 -4.37 7.18
C GLN A 176 3.11 -5.76 6.85
N VAL A 177 2.41 -6.79 7.33
CA VAL A 177 2.76 -8.17 7.05
C VAL A 177 2.55 -8.45 5.56
N VAL A 178 3.59 -9.03 4.94
CA VAL A 178 3.65 -9.44 3.55
C VAL A 178 4.17 -10.88 3.47
N PHE A 179 3.90 -11.55 2.36
CA PHE A 179 4.40 -12.88 2.07
C PHE A 179 5.66 -12.80 1.20
N ASN A 180 6.73 -13.48 1.61
CA ASN A 180 7.95 -13.60 0.83
C ASN A 180 7.96 -14.92 0.05
N PRO A 181 7.85 -14.88 -1.29
CA PRO A 181 7.78 -16.10 -2.09
C PRO A 181 9.14 -16.79 -2.29
N LYS A 182 10.27 -16.12 -1.99
CA LYS A 182 11.60 -16.76 -2.01
C LYS A 182 11.81 -17.66 -0.80
N SER A 183 11.34 -17.23 0.38
CA SER A 183 11.50 -17.98 1.64
C SER A 183 10.24 -18.75 2.06
N SER A 184 9.14 -18.57 1.33
CA SER A 184 7.80 -19.09 1.64
C SER A 184 7.33 -18.73 3.07
N LYS A 185 7.61 -17.51 3.52
CA LYS A 185 7.27 -17.05 4.88
C LYS A 185 6.62 -15.69 4.87
N MET A 186 5.69 -15.48 5.82
CA MET A 186 5.22 -14.15 6.16
C MET A 186 6.26 -13.39 6.98
N GLN A 187 6.40 -12.11 6.70
CA GLN A 187 7.29 -11.19 7.39
C GLN A 187 6.78 -9.75 7.27
N ASN A 188 7.33 -8.81 8.03
CA ASN A 188 7.02 -7.39 7.87
C ASN A 188 7.65 -6.84 6.57
N PHE A 189 6.99 -5.84 5.95
CA PHE A 189 7.45 -5.15 4.74
C PHE A 189 8.87 -4.57 4.90
N GLU A 190 9.09 -3.80 5.96
CA GLU A 190 10.42 -3.52 6.51
C GLU A 190 10.71 -4.43 7.70
N LEU A 191 12.00 -4.70 7.96
CA LEU A 191 12.39 -5.46 9.15
C LEU A 191 12.02 -4.71 10.43
N ALA A 192 11.09 -5.28 11.20
CA ALA A 192 10.72 -4.80 12.52
C ALA A 192 11.66 -5.40 13.59
N LYS A 193 12.01 -4.60 14.60
CA LYS A 193 12.80 -5.07 15.76
C LYS A 193 11.94 -5.73 16.85
N GLU A 194 10.65 -5.44 16.85
CA GLU A 194 9.66 -5.83 17.85
C GLU A 194 8.36 -6.21 17.14
N GLU A 195 7.46 -6.91 17.84
CA GLU A 195 6.14 -7.26 17.28
C GLU A 195 5.30 -6.02 16.99
N MET A 196 4.65 -6.00 15.82
CA MET A 196 3.83 -4.90 15.34
C MET A 196 2.37 -5.35 15.20
N PRO A 197 1.61 -5.45 16.31
CA PRO A 197 0.29 -6.10 16.32
C PRO A 197 -0.77 -5.43 15.43
N LEU A 198 -0.59 -4.13 15.14
CA LEU A 198 -1.50 -3.36 14.29
C LEU A 198 -1.22 -3.50 12.79
N CYS A 199 -0.10 -4.12 12.42
CA CYS A 199 0.37 -4.25 11.05
C CYS A 199 0.05 -5.64 10.46
N GLY A 200 -0.80 -6.40 11.13
CA GLY A 200 -1.07 -7.81 10.83
C GLY A 200 -0.31 -8.76 11.76
N GLN A 201 -0.76 -10.01 11.80
CA GLN A 201 -0.16 -11.07 12.58
C GLN A 201 0.63 -12.00 11.66
N ILE A 202 1.85 -12.32 12.04
CA ILE A 202 2.65 -13.33 11.36
C ILE A 202 2.18 -14.69 11.91
N LEU A 203 1.34 -15.38 11.15
CA LEU A 203 0.96 -16.76 11.45
C LEU A 203 2.05 -17.72 10.95
N ALA A 204 2.37 -18.75 11.74
CA ALA A 204 3.19 -19.87 11.28
C ALA A 204 2.39 -20.67 10.22
N ASP A 205 3.10 -21.17 9.21
CA ASP A 205 2.59 -22.09 8.18
C ASP A 205 1.45 -21.50 7.30
N CYS A 206 1.85 -20.66 6.35
CA CYS A 206 0.96 -19.98 5.40
C CYS A 206 0.68 -20.79 4.11
N GLU A 207 1.26 -21.98 3.97
CA GLU A 207 1.17 -22.78 2.74
C GLU A 207 -0.26 -23.18 2.38
N ASP A 208 -1.15 -23.36 3.36
CA ASP A 208 -2.50 -23.87 3.13
C ASP A 208 -3.57 -22.76 3.07
N VAL A 209 -3.26 -21.56 3.56
CA VAL A 209 -4.24 -20.47 3.70
C VAL A 209 -4.25 -19.53 2.48
N TRP A 210 -3.09 -19.31 1.86
CA TRP A 210 -2.92 -18.26 0.84
C TRP A 210 -2.67 -18.81 -0.57
N PHE A 211 -2.47 -20.11 -0.69
CA PHE A 211 -2.25 -20.78 -1.95
C PHE A 211 -3.49 -21.58 -2.33
N GLY A 212 -4.26 -21.05 -3.29
CA GLY A 212 -5.52 -21.67 -3.70
C GLY A 212 -5.38 -23.10 -4.26
N SER A 213 -4.19 -23.50 -4.73
CA SER A 213 -3.91 -24.86 -5.20
C SER A 213 -2.41 -25.18 -5.27
N GLU A 214 -2.04 -26.46 -5.29
CA GLU A 214 -0.66 -26.92 -5.55
C GLU A 214 -0.11 -26.44 -6.89
N ALA A 215 -0.95 -26.35 -7.91
CA ALA A 215 -0.56 -25.81 -9.21
C ALA A 215 -0.22 -24.31 -9.12
N ALA A 216 -0.95 -23.54 -8.30
CA ALA A 216 -0.61 -22.14 -8.04
C ALA A 216 0.73 -22.02 -7.31
N LYS A 217 1.01 -22.89 -6.32
CA LYS A 217 2.33 -22.97 -5.66
C LYS A 217 3.45 -23.22 -6.66
N GLN A 218 3.27 -24.19 -7.55
CA GLN A 218 4.26 -24.52 -8.59
C GLN A 218 4.51 -23.35 -9.54
N LYS A 219 3.46 -22.65 -9.97
CA LYS A 219 3.60 -21.46 -10.82
C LYS A 219 4.34 -20.33 -10.11
N LEU A 220 4.08 -20.10 -8.82
CA LEU A 220 4.81 -19.09 -8.07
C LEU A 220 6.28 -19.48 -7.91
N ALA A 221 6.58 -20.75 -7.62
CA ALA A 221 7.95 -21.24 -7.55
C ALA A 221 8.68 -21.08 -8.89
N GLN A 222 8.01 -21.35 -10.02
CA GLN A 222 8.55 -21.11 -11.35
C GLN A 222 8.79 -19.63 -11.61
N PHE A 223 7.86 -18.76 -11.22
CA PHE A 223 8.00 -17.30 -11.32
C PHE A 223 9.25 -16.83 -10.57
N VAL A 224 9.41 -17.24 -9.30
CA VAL A 224 10.59 -16.91 -8.49
C VAL A 224 11.87 -17.45 -9.15
N ALA A 225 11.89 -18.72 -9.56
CA ALA A 225 13.08 -19.33 -10.18
C ALA A 225 13.47 -18.68 -11.51
N ASN A 226 12.54 -18.06 -12.24
CA ASN A 226 12.85 -17.32 -13.46
C ASN A 226 13.50 -15.98 -13.16
N THR A 227 13.17 -15.32 -12.04
CA THR A 227 13.79 -14.05 -11.67
C THR A 227 15.28 -14.21 -11.31
N ASP A 228 15.67 -15.34 -10.71
CA ASP A 228 17.07 -15.61 -10.35
C ASP A 228 17.96 -15.97 -11.57
N LYS A 229 17.37 -16.17 -12.77
CA LYS A 229 18.10 -16.52 -14.01
C LYS A 229 18.40 -15.32 -14.91
N VAL A 230 17.91 -14.12 -14.56
CA VAL A 230 17.99 -12.92 -15.39
C VAL A 230 19.10 -11.96 -14.93
N GLU A 231 19.92 -12.36 -13.96
CA GLU A 231 21.18 -11.68 -13.59
C GLU A 231 22.35 -12.08 -14.52
#